data_AF-A0A7X9BJ27-F1
#
_entry.id   AF-A0A7X9BJ27-F1
#
_cell.length_a   1.000
_cell.length_b   1.000
_cell.length_c   1.000
_cell.angle_alpha   90.00
_cell.angle_beta   90.00
_cell.angle_gamma   90.00
#
_symmetry.space_group_name_H-M   'P 1'
#
loop_
_entity.id
_entity.type
_entity.pdbx_description
1 polymer ?
#
loop_
_entity_poly.entity_id
_entity_poly.type
_entity_poly.pdbx_seq_one_letter_code
_entity_poly.pdbx_strand_id
1 'polypeptide(L)'
;QRVEEALLDLLLPPSPSKKKEQSNPPFLLNSAFGSENAETVQGSQKTESEDASTRERFRQWLREGKIEDKEVEITITKQNRMPTMEIFAGGNIEDFEETMQNITSMLSGGRSKKKMLSIKDARRILLEEELDKLVDTEKVSEEARKRVEEMGIIFIDEIDKIAVSNSRGSQDVSREGVQRDILPIVEGSTVNTKHGIVDTTHILFIAAGAFNLAKPSDLIPELQGRFPLRVELDSLTADDFKKILTEPKNALTKQYSELLKTESVTIDFKAEAIDTMSAIAQEVNAKVENIGARRLHTIMETVLEELSFEADERSGETIEITSRYVEDRLESIVKDQDLSKYIL
;
A
#
# COMPACT_ATOMS: atom_id res chain seq x y z
N GLN A 1 6.04 -8.54 -24.92
CA GLN A 1 5.55 -9.58 -25.86
C GLN A 1 4.05 -9.52 -26.10
N ARG A 2 3.15 -9.88 -25.16
CA ARG A 2 1.68 -9.83 -25.39
C ARG A 2 1.16 -8.44 -25.81
N VAL A 3 1.65 -7.39 -25.15
CA VAL A 3 1.34 -5.98 -25.49
C VAL A 3 1.87 -5.61 -26.89
N GLU A 4 3.04 -6.11 -27.28
CA GLU A 4 3.59 -5.88 -28.63
C GLU A 4 2.73 -6.56 -29.70
N GLU A 5 2.25 -7.78 -29.44
CA GLU A 5 1.35 -8.48 -30.36
C GLU A 5 -0.01 -7.78 -30.48
N ALA A 6 -0.58 -7.33 -29.36
CA ALA A 6 -1.81 -6.54 -29.37
C ALA A 6 -1.67 -5.22 -30.15
N LEU A 7 -0.55 -4.50 -29.99
CA LEU A 7 -0.26 -3.29 -30.78
C LEU A 7 -0.05 -3.59 -32.27
N LEU A 8 0.60 -4.72 -32.60
CA LEU A 8 0.76 -5.16 -33.99
C LEU A 8 -0.58 -5.53 -34.64
N ASP A 9 -1.49 -6.14 -33.88
CA ASP A 9 -2.85 -6.47 -34.37
C ASP A 9 -3.72 -5.22 -34.59
N LEU A 10 -3.48 -4.15 -33.81
CA LEU A 10 -4.14 -2.85 -34.02
C LEU A 10 -3.57 -2.09 -35.22
N LEU A 11 -2.27 -2.24 -35.52
CA LEU A 11 -1.61 -1.59 -36.66
C LEU A 11 -1.77 -2.34 -37.98
N LEU A 12 -1.86 -3.67 -37.90
CA LEU A 12 -1.98 -4.60 -39.02
C LEU A 12 -3.11 -5.59 -38.71
N PRO A 13 -4.38 -5.19 -38.88
CA PRO A 13 -5.51 -6.09 -38.61
C PRO A 13 -5.42 -7.33 -39.52
N PRO A 14 -5.61 -8.55 -38.98
CA PRO A 14 -5.51 -9.76 -39.78
C PRO A 14 -6.58 -9.81 -40.87
N SER A 15 -6.20 -10.34 -42.04
CA SER A 15 -7.12 -10.56 -43.16
C SER A 15 -8.37 -11.35 -42.72
N PRO A 16 -9.58 -11.03 -43.24
CA PRO A 16 -10.86 -11.54 -42.71
C PRO A 16 -11.08 -13.06 -42.80
N SER A 17 -10.14 -13.83 -43.35
CA SER A 17 -10.22 -15.30 -43.47
C SER A 17 -10.04 -16.05 -42.15
N LYS A 18 -9.33 -15.49 -41.14
CA LYS A 18 -9.04 -16.20 -39.87
C LYS A 18 -10.13 -16.11 -38.78
N LYS A 19 -11.14 -15.24 -38.93
CA LYS A 19 -12.22 -15.10 -37.93
C LYS A 19 -13.23 -16.26 -37.92
N LYS A 20 -13.25 -17.14 -38.94
CA LYS A 20 -14.26 -18.20 -39.08
C LYS A 20 -13.88 -19.56 -38.48
N GLU A 21 -12.65 -19.78 -38.04
CA GLU A 21 -12.23 -21.13 -37.58
C GLU A 21 -12.41 -21.41 -36.08
N GLN A 22 -12.79 -20.43 -35.25
CA GLN A 22 -12.98 -20.64 -33.80
C GLN A 22 -14.43 -20.66 -33.31
N SER A 23 -15.41 -20.62 -34.21
CA SER A 23 -16.83 -20.71 -33.83
C SER A 23 -17.51 -21.88 -34.55
N ASN A 24 -17.27 -23.11 -34.09
CA ASN A 24 -18.22 -24.21 -34.26
C ASN A 24 -17.92 -25.32 -33.23
N PRO A 25 -18.85 -25.68 -32.32
CA PRO A 25 -18.74 -26.91 -31.55
C PRO A 25 -19.11 -28.11 -32.44
N PRO A 26 -18.50 -29.30 -32.26
CA PRO A 26 -18.82 -30.46 -33.08
C PRO A 26 -20.06 -31.16 -32.51
N PHE A 27 -21.18 -31.13 -33.23
CA PHE A 27 -22.24 -32.11 -33.06
C PHE A 27 -22.68 -32.66 -34.42
N LEU A 28 -22.49 -33.97 -34.57
CA LEU A 28 -22.81 -34.78 -35.73
C LEU A 28 -24.32 -35.05 -35.78
N LEU A 29 -24.98 -34.81 -36.92
CA LEU A 29 -25.92 -35.78 -37.50
C LEU A 29 -26.36 -35.43 -38.93
N ASN A 30 -26.24 -36.46 -39.77
CA ASN A 30 -27.12 -36.86 -40.88
C ASN A 30 -27.14 -36.19 -42.27
N SER A 31 -27.04 -37.13 -43.22
CA SER A 31 -27.89 -37.34 -44.40
C SER A 31 -27.35 -36.92 -45.78
N ALA A 32 -27.11 -37.98 -46.54
CA ALA A 32 -27.10 -38.11 -47.98
C ALA A 32 -28.08 -37.20 -48.73
N PHE A 33 -27.62 -36.57 -49.81
CA PHE A 33 -28.21 -36.61 -51.17
C PHE A 33 -27.41 -35.66 -52.11
N GLY A 34 -27.08 -36.15 -53.32
CA GLY A 34 -27.23 -35.39 -54.56
C GLY A 34 -26.13 -34.43 -55.06
N SER A 35 -25.43 -34.89 -56.10
CA SER A 35 -24.92 -34.23 -57.34
C SER A 35 -24.60 -32.73 -57.42
N GLU A 36 -23.41 -32.48 -58.01
CA GLU A 36 -23.08 -31.48 -59.05
C GLU A 36 -23.35 -29.98 -58.80
N ASN A 37 -22.29 -29.22 -58.61
CA ASN A 37 -21.81 -28.23 -59.60
C ASN A 37 -20.47 -27.65 -59.16
N ALA A 38 -19.42 -27.95 -59.94
CA ALA A 38 -18.12 -27.31 -59.82
C ALA A 38 -18.10 -26.08 -60.74
N GLU A 39 -18.40 -24.91 -60.19
CA GLU A 39 -18.04 -23.63 -60.81
C GLU A 39 -16.73 -23.12 -60.19
N THR A 40 -15.73 -23.08 -61.04
CA THR A 40 -14.41 -22.49 -60.84
C THR A 40 -14.54 -21.01 -60.51
N VAL A 41 -14.25 -20.62 -59.26
CA VAL A 41 -13.89 -19.24 -58.92
C VAL A 41 -12.43 -19.22 -58.52
N GLN A 42 -11.57 -18.94 -59.49
CA GLN A 42 -10.21 -18.47 -59.25
C GLN A 42 -10.29 -17.10 -58.56
N GLY A 43 -9.73 -17.01 -57.35
CA GLY A 43 -9.75 -15.77 -56.57
C GLY A 43 -8.72 -15.76 -55.45
N SER A 44 -7.46 -15.51 -55.81
CA SER A 44 -6.44 -14.84 -54.99
C SER A 44 -5.88 -15.58 -53.77
N GLN A 45 -4.94 -16.50 -54.01
CA GLN A 45 -3.84 -16.75 -53.06
C GLN A 45 -2.95 -15.50 -53.01
N LYS A 46 -3.25 -14.56 -52.12
CA LYS A 46 -2.26 -13.56 -51.67
C LYS A 46 -1.46 -14.16 -50.52
N THR A 47 -0.19 -14.31 -50.80
CA THR A 47 0.98 -14.74 -50.03
C THR A 47 0.92 -14.47 -48.51
N GLU A 48 0.79 -15.54 -47.71
CA GLU A 48 1.08 -15.53 -46.27
C GLU A 48 2.52 -15.08 -45.93
N SER A 49 3.43 -15.15 -46.90
CA SER A 49 4.85 -14.78 -46.75
C SER A 49 5.12 -13.27 -46.72
N GLU A 50 4.35 -12.45 -47.44
CA GLU A 50 4.54 -11.00 -47.47
C GLU A 50 4.01 -10.32 -46.19
N ASP A 51 2.87 -10.79 -45.68
CA ASP A 51 2.27 -10.32 -44.42
C ASP A 51 3.17 -10.62 -43.22
N ALA A 52 3.83 -11.79 -43.20
CA ALA A 52 4.81 -12.15 -42.17
C ALA A 52 6.02 -11.20 -42.17
N SER A 53 6.55 -10.88 -43.36
CA SER A 53 7.70 -9.99 -43.52
C SER A 53 7.40 -8.54 -43.08
N THR A 54 6.16 -8.08 -43.31
CA THR A 54 5.71 -6.73 -42.94
C THR A 54 5.49 -6.63 -41.44
N ARG A 55 4.89 -7.64 -40.81
CA ARG A 55 4.68 -7.69 -39.36
C ARG A 55 6.01 -7.70 -38.58
N GLU A 56 7.02 -8.41 -39.09
CA GLU A 56 8.37 -8.44 -38.50
C GLU A 56 9.04 -7.04 -38.51
N ARG A 57 8.89 -6.28 -39.60
CA ARG A 57 9.41 -4.90 -39.71
C ARG A 57 8.72 -3.94 -38.74
N PHE A 58 7.40 -4.01 -38.62
CA PHE A 58 6.65 -3.20 -37.65
C PHE A 58 6.99 -3.57 -36.20
N ARG A 59 7.25 -4.86 -35.93
CA ARG A 59 7.73 -5.32 -34.62
C ARG A 59 9.08 -4.69 -34.28
N GLN A 60 9.99 -4.65 -35.24
CA GLN A 60 11.29 -4.00 -35.07
C GLN A 60 11.12 -2.49 -34.80
N TRP A 61 10.27 -1.79 -35.55
CA TRP A 61 10.01 -0.36 -35.31
C TRP A 61 9.34 -0.05 -33.98
N LEU A 62 8.46 -0.94 -33.48
CA LEU A 62 7.89 -0.82 -32.13
C LEU A 62 8.95 -0.98 -31.05
N ARG A 63 9.86 -1.95 -31.20
CA ARG A 63 10.96 -2.18 -30.24
C ARG A 63 11.98 -1.05 -30.25
N GLU A 64 12.24 -0.47 -31.42
CA GLU A 64 13.13 0.67 -31.61
C GLU A 64 12.47 2.01 -31.24
N GLY A 65 11.19 2.03 -30.86
CA GLY A 65 10.46 3.26 -30.46
C GLY A 65 10.23 4.26 -31.61
N LYS A 66 10.31 3.82 -32.86
CA LYS A 66 10.28 4.72 -34.05
C LYS A 66 8.88 5.20 -34.43
N ILE A 67 7.83 4.64 -33.83
CA ILE A 67 6.44 4.92 -34.19
C ILE A 67 5.56 5.31 -33.00
N GLU A 68 6.15 5.64 -31.84
CA GLU A 68 5.42 5.95 -30.60
C GLU A 68 4.36 7.06 -30.76
N ASP A 69 4.61 8.03 -31.64
CA ASP A 69 3.73 9.18 -31.88
C ASP A 69 2.57 8.88 -32.84
N LYS A 70 2.55 7.70 -33.48
CA LYS A 70 1.43 7.33 -34.35
C LYS A 70 0.18 7.06 -33.52
N GLU A 71 -0.98 7.39 -34.07
CA GLU A 71 -2.26 7.13 -33.41
C GLU A 71 -2.81 5.76 -33.75
N VAL A 72 -3.37 5.08 -32.75
CA VAL A 72 -4.07 3.81 -32.85
C VAL A 72 -5.43 3.90 -32.16
N GLU A 73 -6.43 3.26 -32.75
CA GLU A 73 -7.75 3.14 -32.14
C GLU A 73 -7.73 1.98 -31.15
N ILE A 74 -7.89 2.25 -29.85
CA ILE A 74 -8.00 1.20 -28.83
C ILE A 74 -9.42 1.12 -28.30
N THR A 75 -9.89 -0.10 -28.04
CA THR A 75 -11.17 -0.35 -27.38
C THR A 75 -10.89 -0.56 -25.90
N ILE A 76 -11.12 0.47 -25.08
CA ILE A 76 -10.88 0.37 -23.64
C ILE A 76 -12.10 -0.29 -23.00
N THR A 77 -11.87 -1.41 -22.33
CA THR A 77 -12.90 -2.06 -21.52
C THR A 77 -12.71 -1.57 -20.10
N LYS A 78 -13.46 -0.54 -19.69
CA LYS A 78 -13.52 -0.18 -18.27
C LYS A 78 -14.18 -1.35 -17.53
N GLN A 79 -13.39 -2.14 -16.82
CA GLN A 79 -13.93 -2.93 -15.72
C GLN A 79 -14.36 -1.93 -14.66
N ASN A 80 -15.67 -1.65 -14.61
CA ASN A 80 -16.24 -0.99 -13.44
C ASN A 80 -15.92 -1.90 -12.25
N ARG A 81 -14.94 -1.51 -11.43
CA ARG A 81 -14.84 -2.02 -10.07
C ARG A 81 -16.19 -1.75 -9.44
N MET A 82 -16.89 -2.81 -9.06
CA MET A 82 -18.17 -2.72 -8.35
C MET A 82 -17.97 -1.74 -7.19
N PRO A 83 -18.69 -0.61 -7.14
CA PRO A 83 -18.90 0.06 -5.87
C PRO A 83 -19.49 -0.99 -4.94
N THR A 84 -18.91 -1.17 -3.76
CA THR A 84 -19.52 -1.98 -2.71
C THR A 84 -20.96 -1.55 -2.57
N MET A 85 -21.89 -2.49 -2.79
CA MET A 85 -23.32 -2.24 -2.69
C MET A 85 -23.67 -2.00 -1.22
N GLU A 86 -23.45 -0.77 -0.75
CA GLU A 86 -24.09 -0.28 0.46
C GLU A 86 -25.55 -0.03 0.09
N ILE A 87 -26.38 -1.04 0.34
CA ILE A 87 -27.84 -0.92 0.28
C ILE A 87 -28.24 0.00 1.43
N PHE A 88 -28.14 1.32 1.22
CA PHE A 88 -28.83 2.28 2.08
C PHE A 88 -30.32 2.16 1.77
N ALA A 89 -31.00 1.40 2.61
CA ALA A 89 -32.45 1.36 2.69
C ALA A 89 -32.95 2.75 3.13
N GLY A 90 -33.17 3.66 2.18
CA GLY A 90 -33.76 4.96 2.48
C GLY A 90 -33.62 6.02 1.40
N GLY A 91 -34.59 6.09 0.49
CA GLY A 91 -35.33 7.35 0.36
C GLY A 91 -35.29 8.17 -0.93
N ASN A 92 -34.44 7.90 -1.93
CA ASN A 92 -34.43 8.72 -3.16
C ASN A 92 -34.60 7.91 -4.44
N ILE A 93 -35.54 8.34 -5.29
CA ILE A 93 -35.83 7.75 -6.62
C ILE A 93 -34.66 7.97 -7.60
N GLU A 94 -33.89 9.05 -7.44
CA GLU A 94 -32.71 9.36 -8.27
C GLU A 94 -31.58 8.32 -8.09
N ASP A 95 -31.32 7.85 -6.86
CA ASP A 95 -30.30 6.82 -6.58
C ASP A 95 -30.69 5.44 -7.13
N PHE A 96 -31.99 5.15 -7.19
CA PHE A 96 -32.51 3.93 -7.81
C PHE A 96 -32.40 3.99 -9.34
N GLU A 97 -32.61 5.16 -9.95
CA GLU A 97 -32.41 5.35 -11.39
C GLU A 97 -30.93 5.16 -11.77
N GLU A 98 -30.00 5.71 -10.99
CA GLU A 98 -28.56 5.52 -11.21
C GLU A 98 -28.14 4.05 -11.03
N THR A 99 -28.69 3.37 -10.02
CA THR A 99 -28.49 1.93 -9.81
C THR A 99 -29.08 1.10 -10.95
N MET A 100 -30.27 1.43 -11.46
CA MET A 100 -30.89 0.76 -12.62
C MET A 100 -30.12 1.02 -13.93
N GLN A 101 -29.59 2.22 -14.14
CA GLN A 101 -28.75 2.54 -15.30
C GLN A 101 -27.44 1.75 -15.24
N ASN A 102 -26.83 1.62 -14.06
CA ASN A 102 -25.62 0.81 -13.86
C ASN A 102 -25.90 -0.69 -14.09
N ILE A 103 -27.01 -1.23 -13.59
CA ILE A 103 -27.42 -2.62 -13.83
C ILE A 103 -27.75 -2.87 -15.32
N THR A 104 -28.40 -1.93 -15.99
CA THR A 104 -28.70 -2.02 -17.44
C THR A 104 -27.43 -1.94 -18.29
N SER A 105 -26.44 -1.14 -17.87
CA SER A 105 -25.13 -1.07 -18.51
C SER A 105 -24.30 -2.35 -18.32
N MET A 106 -24.56 -3.10 -17.24
CA MET A 106 -23.93 -4.38 -16.94
C MET A 106 -24.56 -5.54 -17.74
N LEU A 107 -25.89 -5.53 -17.90
CA LEU A 107 -26.63 -6.52 -18.70
C LEU A 107 -26.45 -6.37 -20.22
N SER A 108 -26.08 -5.17 -20.69
CA SER A 108 -25.82 -4.91 -22.12
C SER A 108 -24.37 -5.17 -22.55
N GLY A 109 -23.54 -5.71 -21.65
CA GLY A 109 -22.10 -5.86 -21.86
C GLY A 109 -21.42 -4.49 -21.73
N GLY A 110 -20.61 -4.33 -20.68
CA GLY A 110 -19.99 -3.05 -20.31
C GLY A 110 -19.52 -2.24 -21.53
N ARG A 111 -19.97 -0.99 -21.63
CA ARG A 111 -19.72 -0.10 -22.77
C ARG A 111 -18.21 0.06 -22.99
N SER A 112 -17.68 -0.70 -23.93
CA SER A 112 -16.32 -0.51 -24.41
C SER A 112 -16.29 0.77 -25.24
N LYS A 113 -15.45 1.72 -24.84
CA LYS A 113 -15.35 3.02 -25.50
C LYS A 113 -14.12 3.00 -26.39
N LYS A 114 -14.33 3.17 -27.70
CA LYS A 114 -13.23 3.34 -28.65
C LYS A 114 -12.62 4.73 -28.48
N LYS A 115 -11.30 4.80 -28.39
CA LYS A 115 -10.56 6.05 -28.25
C LYS A 115 -9.31 6.00 -29.12
N MET A 116 -9.05 7.07 -29.87
CA MET A 116 -7.80 7.28 -30.58
C MET A 116 -6.76 7.76 -29.56
N LEU A 117 -5.62 7.06 -29.50
CA LEU A 117 -4.51 7.36 -28.60
C LEU A 117 -3.18 7.16 -29.32
N SER A 118 -2.12 7.81 -28.85
CA SER A 118 -0.76 7.52 -29.30
C SER A 118 -0.39 6.06 -28.98
N ILE A 119 0.52 5.46 -29.77
CA ILE A 119 1.06 4.12 -29.46
C ILE A 119 1.70 4.09 -28.07
N LYS A 120 2.32 5.19 -27.65
CA LYS A 120 2.91 5.34 -26.32
C LYS A 120 1.87 5.18 -25.20
N ASP A 121 0.75 5.89 -25.29
CA ASP A 121 -0.32 5.82 -24.29
C ASP A 121 -1.09 4.49 -24.38
N ALA A 122 -1.36 4.03 -25.61
CA ALA A 122 -1.98 2.74 -25.87
C ALA A 122 -1.15 1.58 -25.29
N ARG A 123 0.19 1.63 -25.41
CA ARG A 123 1.09 0.65 -24.82
C ARG A 123 0.94 0.61 -23.29
N ARG A 124 0.86 1.75 -22.63
CA ARG A 124 0.70 1.81 -21.17
C ARG A 124 -0.62 1.17 -20.73
N ILE A 125 -1.73 1.52 -21.40
CA ILE A 125 -3.07 0.97 -21.09
C ILE A 125 -3.13 -0.53 -21.35
N LEU A 126 -2.65 -0.99 -22.51
CA LEU A 126 -2.63 -2.42 -22.85
C LEU A 126 -1.70 -3.21 -21.91
N LEU A 127 -0.63 -2.60 -21.42
CA LEU A 127 0.25 -3.20 -20.43
C LEU A 127 -0.46 -3.37 -19.09
N GLU A 128 -1.19 -2.35 -18.62
CA GLU A 128 -2.02 -2.45 -17.42
C GLU A 128 -3.09 -3.56 -17.58
N GLU A 129 -3.83 -3.60 -18.70
CA GLU A 129 -4.84 -4.63 -18.98
C GLU A 129 -4.26 -6.07 -19.06
N GLU A 130 -3.10 -6.23 -19.69
CA GLU A 130 -2.44 -7.54 -19.77
C GLU A 130 -1.84 -7.98 -18.42
N LEU A 131 -1.35 -7.05 -17.60
CA LEU A 131 -0.92 -7.35 -16.24
C LEU A 131 -2.10 -7.81 -15.37
N ASP A 132 -3.25 -7.14 -15.47
CA ASP A 132 -4.46 -7.53 -14.72
C ASP A 132 -4.92 -8.95 -15.09
N LYS A 133 -4.80 -9.36 -16.36
CA LYS A 133 -5.09 -10.74 -16.79
C LYS A 133 -4.10 -11.78 -16.27
N LEU A 134 -2.88 -11.37 -15.93
CA LEU A 134 -1.85 -12.25 -15.39
C LEU A 134 -2.01 -12.48 -13.88
N VAL A 135 -2.79 -11.63 -13.21
CA VAL A 135 -3.07 -11.76 -11.77
C VAL A 135 -4.31 -12.61 -11.58
N ASP A 136 -4.10 -13.81 -11.05
CA ASP A 136 -5.18 -14.67 -10.58
C ASP A 136 -5.61 -14.20 -9.19
N THR A 137 -6.68 -13.39 -9.14
CA THR A 137 -7.16 -12.75 -7.91
C THR A 137 -7.64 -13.76 -6.86
N GLU A 138 -8.11 -14.92 -7.28
CA GLU A 138 -8.49 -16.01 -6.38
C GLU A 138 -7.25 -16.59 -5.69
N LYS A 139 -6.20 -16.93 -6.47
CA LYS A 139 -4.94 -17.41 -5.91
C LYS A 139 -4.26 -16.38 -5.02
N VAL A 140 -4.30 -15.09 -5.38
CA VAL A 140 -3.76 -14.02 -4.52
C VAL A 140 -4.52 -13.97 -3.20
N SER A 141 -5.84 -14.10 -3.22
CA SER A 141 -6.66 -14.07 -2.00
C SER A 141 -6.45 -15.34 -1.14
N GLU A 142 -6.23 -16.50 -1.76
CA GLU A 142 -5.86 -17.73 -1.09
C GLU A 142 -4.49 -17.62 -0.40
N GLU A 143 -3.47 -17.18 -1.12
CA GLU A 143 -2.12 -16.99 -0.60
C GLU A 143 -2.08 -15.92 0.51
N ALA A 144 -2.84 -14.83 0.35
CA ALA A 144 -2.94 -13.79 1.38
C ALA A 144 -3.55 -14.33 2.68
N ARG A 145 -4.63 -15.12 2.59
CA ARG A 145 -5.23 -15.78 3.77
C ARG A 145 -4.24 -16.71 4.43
N LYS A 146 -3.60 -17.59 3.65
CA LYS A 146 -2.59 -18.51 4.17
C LYS A 146 -1.47 -17.78 4.92
N ARG A 147 -0.98 -16.66 4.39
CA ARG A 147 0.04 -15.84 5.07
C ARG A 147 -0.45 -15.23 6.37
N VAL A 148 -1.71 -14.76 6.42
CA VAL A 148 -2.29 -14.24 7.66
C VAL A 148 -2.43 -15.36 8.69
N GLU A 149 -2.92 -16.53 8.29
CA GLU A 149 -3.10 -17.67 9.18
C GLU A 149 -1.77 -18.21 9.72
N GLU A 150 -0.76 -18.36 8.86
CA GLU A 150 0.54 -18.99 9.24
C GLU A 150 1.59 -18.01 9.79
N MET A 151 1.55 -16.74 9.38
CA MET A 151 2.60 -15.75 9.68
C MET A 151 2.04 -14.40 10.17
N GLY A 152 0.74 -14.32 10.44
CA GLY A 152 0.10 -13.10 10.93
C GLY A 152 0.68 -12.66 12.27
N ILE A 153 0.88 -11.36 12.43
CA ILE A 153 1.27 -10.75 13.70
C ILE A 153 0.27 -9.62 14.00
N ILE A 154 -0.32 -9.65 15.19
CA ILE A 154 -1.20 -8.60 15.71
C ILE A 154 -0.51 -7.96 16.91
N PHE A 155 -0.26 -6.65 16.82
CA PHE A 155 0.26 -5.84 17.93
C PHE A 155 -0.89 -5.06 18.58
N ILE A 156 -1.17 -5.33 19.85
CA ILE A 156 -2.18 -4.66 20.67
C ILE A 156 -1.44 -3.68 21.59
N ASP A 157 -1.44 -2.41 21.24
CA ASP A 157 -0.86 -1.36 22.08
C ASP A 157 -1.81 -0.97 23.22
N GLU A 158 -1.26 -0.37 24.26
CA GLU A 158 -2.00 0.15 25.42
C GLU A 158 -3.00 -0.84 26.08
N ILE A 159 -2.66 -2.14 26.12
CA ILE A 159 -3.52 -3.18 26.72
C ILE A 159 -3.74 -2.93 28.23
N ASP A 160 -2.86 -2.18 28.87
CA ASP A 160 -3.00 -1.78 30.28
C ASP A 160 -4.18 -0.83 30.52
N LYS A 161 -4.68 -0.12 29.49
CA LYS A 161 -5.85 0.78 29.62
C LYS A 161 -7.16 0.04 29.79
N ILE A 162 -7.24 -1.19 29.29
CA ILE A 162 -8.42 -2.05 29.43
C ILE A 162 -8.35 -2.97 30.65
N ALA A 163 -7.22 -3.01 31.37
CA ALA A 163 -7.09 -3.70 32.64
C ALA A 163 -7.94 -2.99 33.72
N VAL A 164 -8.65 -3.76 34.53
CA VAL A 164 -9.59 -3.24 35.53
C VAL A 164 -8.91 -3.21 36.89
N SER A 165 -8.59 -2.02 37.39
CA SER A 165 -8.23 -1.87 38.80
C SER A 165 -9.49 -2.03 39.67
N ASN A 166 -9.39 -2.65 40.85
CA ASN A 166 -10.48 -3.02 41.79
C ASN A 166 -11.46 -1.90 42.29
N SER A 167 -11.53 -0.74 41.62
CA SER A 167 -12.36 0.40 41.98
C SER A 167 -13.79 0.25 41.45
N ARG A 168 -14.59 -0.63 42.07
CA ARG A 168 -16.03 -0.91 41.82
C ARG A 168 -16.84 0.27 41.24
N GLY A 169 -16.77 0.49 39.93
CA GLY A 169 -17.47 1.55 39.21
C GLY A 169 -18.07 1.05 37.90
N SER A 170 -19.11 1.72 37.40
CA SER A 170 -19.82 1.33 36.17
C SER A 170 -18.95 1.37 34.90
N GLN A 171 -17.81 2.07 34.92
CA GLN A 171 -16.85 2.11 33.80
C GLN A 171 -16.05 0.81 33.64
N ASP A 172 -15.97 -0.03 34.68
CA ASP A 172 -15.19 -1.28 34.66
C ASP A 172 -15.80 -2.33 33.74
N VAL A 173 -17.14 -2.36 33.64
CA VAL A 173 -17.88 -3.32 32.79
C VAL A 173 -17.54 -3.13 31.31
N SER A 174 -17.31 -1.88 30.88
CA SER A 174 -16.94 -1.59 29.49
C SER A 174 -15.53 -2.04 29.15
N ARG A 175 -14.59 -1.92 30.09
CA ARG A 175 -13.17 -2.30 29.87
C ARG A 175 -12.99 -3.83 29.89
N GLU A 176 -13.69 -4.51 30.80
CA GLU A 176 -13.73 -5.97 30.82
C GLU A 176 -14.43 -6.53 29.57
N GLY A 177 -15.48 -5.84 29.08
CA GLY A 177 -16.15 -6.19 27.82
C GLY A 177 -15.17 -6.26 26.64
N VAL A 178 -14.29 -5.25 26.49
CA VAL A 178 -13.26 -5.25 25.42
C VAL A 178 -12.32 -6.44 25.55
N GLN A 179 -11.89 -6.80 26.76
CA GLN A 179 -11.06 -7.99 26.96
C GLN A 179 -11.77 -9.27 26.55
N ARG A 180 -13.06 -9.40 26.90
CA ARG A 180 -13.91 -10.55 26.53
C ARG A 180 -14.15 -10.64 25.01
N ASP A 181 -14.26 -9.50 24.33
CA ASP A 181 -14.45 -9.44 22.89
C ASP A 181 -13.16 -9.77 22.11
N ILE A 182 -11.99 -9.44 22.67
CA ILE A 182 -10.69 -9.80 22.09
C ILE A 182 -10.39 -11.30 22.27
N LEU A 183 -10.89 -11.89 23.36
CA LEU A 183 -10.55 -13.25 23.75
C LEU A 183 -10.75 -14.29 22.62
N PRO A 184 -11.90 -14.38 21.92
CA PRO A 184 -12.08 -15.34 20.82
C PRO A 184 -11.03 -15.24 19.72
N ILE A 185 -10.54 -14.02 19.44
CA ILE A 185 -9.53 -13.78 18.41
C ILE A 185 -8.18 -14.34 18.86
N VAL A 186 -7.83 -14.15 20.12
CA VAL A 186 -6.58 -14.64 20.72
C VAL A 186 -6.63 -16.15 21.00
N GLU A 187 -7.81 -16.70 21.30
CA GLU A 187 -8.00 -18.14 21.54
C GLU A 187 -8.00 -18.98 20.27
N GLY A 188 -8.32 -18.36 19.13
CA GLY A 188 -8.52 -19.02 17.85
C GLY A 188 -9.98 -18.98 17.44
N SER A 189 -10.30 -18.21 16.41
CA SER A 189 -11.64 -18.11 15.85
C SER A 189 -11.61 -17.93 14.35
N THR A 190 -12.76 -18.17 13.73
CA THR A 190 -12.95 -18.07 12.29
C THR A 190 -13.59 -16.72 11.96
N VAL A 191 -12.85 -15.84 11.27
CA VAL A 191 -13.29 -14.48 10.94
C VAL A 191 -13.58 -14.36 9.43
N ASN A 192 -14.77 -13.86 9.10
CA ASN A 192 -15.13 -13.58 7.71
C ASN A 192 -14.52 -12.26 7.24
N THR A 193 -13.74 -12.30 6.16
CA THR A 193 -13.19 -11.11 5.51
C THR A 193 -13.63 -11.02 4.05
N LYS A 194 -13.41 -9.87 3.41
CA LYS A 194 -13.62 -9.70 1.96
C LYS A 194 -12.77 -10.64 1.08
N HIS A 195 -11.74 -11.25 1.63
CA HIS A 195 -10.86 -12.20 0.93
C HIS A 195 -11.17 -13.66 1.26
N GLY A 196 -12.26 -13.89 2.01
CA GLY A 196 -12.66 -15.20 2.50
C GLY A 196 -12.46 -15.33 4.00
N ILE A 197 -12.62 -16.56 4.45
CA ILE A 197 -12.55 -16.94 5.85
C ILE A 197 -11.09 -17.03 6.30
N VAL A 198 -10.77 -16.51 7.49
CA VAL A 198 -9.44 -16.55 8.13
C VAL A 198 -9.53 -17.21 9.51
N ASP A 199 -8.68 -18.18 9.79
CA ASP A 199 -8.47 -18.76 11.13
C ASP A 199 -7.38 -18.01 11.92
N THR A 200 -7.69 -17.53 13.12
CA THR A 200 -6.75 -16.77 13.96
C THR A 200 -5.87 -17.63 14.87
N THR A 201 -6.05 -18.97 14.87
CA THR A 201 -5.40 -19.89 15.82
C THR A 201 -3.88 -19.81 15.84
N HIS A 202 -3.24 -19.51 14.70
CA HIS A 202 -1.77 -19.45 14.56
C HIS A 202 -1.21 -18.03 14.42
N ILE A 203 -2.04 -17.01 14.60
CA ILE A 203 -1.59 -15.62 14.60
C ILE A 203 -0.81 -15.33 15.88
N LEU A 204 0.36 -14.68 15.74
CA LEU A 204 1.14 -14.21 16.86
C LEU A 204 0.56 -12.91 17.42
N PHE A 205 0.21 -12.91 18.69
CA PHE A 205 -0.22 -11.70 19.40
C PHE A 205 0.92 -11.14 20.25
N ILE A 206 1.15 -9.84 20.09
CA ILE A 206 2.06 -9.07 20.93
C ILE A 206 1.23 -7.97 21.58
N ALA A 207 1.13 -7.99 22.90
CA ALA A 207 0.44 -6.94 23.65
C ALA A 207 1.46 -6.09 24.41
N ALA A 208 1.30 -4.77 24.32
CA ALA A 208 2.15 -3.80 24.98
C ALA A 208 1.32 -2.87 25.87
N GLY A 209 1.93 -2.36 26.93
CA GLY A 209 1.33 -1.42 27.86
C GLY A 209 2.38 -0.91 28.83
N ALA A 210 2.19 0.29 29.35
CA ALA A 210 3.11 0.86 30.34
C ALA A 210 2.90 0.26 31.73
N PHE A 211 1.68 -0.18 32.04
CA PHE A 211 1.31 -0.78 33.33
C PHE A 211 1.65 0.10 34.55
N ASN A 212 1.54 1.43 34.38
CA ASN A 212 1.79 2.41 35.45
C ASN A 212 0.65 2.45 36.48
N LEU A 213 -0.60 2.29 36.02
CA LEU A 213 -1.82 2.40 36.83
C LEU A 213 -2.52 1.05 37.06
N ALA A 214 -2.18 0.06 36.24
CA ALA A 214 -2.74 -1.29 36.29
C ALA A 214 -1.60 -2.30 36.21
N LYS A 215 -1.82 -3.51 36.70
CA LYS A 215 -0.85 -4.61 36.62
C LYS A 215 -1.32 -5.64 35.60
N PRO A 216 -0.41 -6.44 35.02
CA PRO A 216 -0.80 -7.56 34.17
C PRO A 216 -1.76 -8.56 34.87
N SER A 217 -1.71 -8.65 36.21
CA SER A 217 -2.64 -9.45 37.02
C SER A 217 -4.09 -8.94 37.02
N ASP A 218 -4.30 -7.70 36.59
CA ASP A 218 -5.60 -7.03 36.56
C ASP A 218 -6.36 -7.26 35.23
N LEU A 219 -5.73 -7.99 34.29
CA LEU A 219 -6.40 -8.56 33.12
C LEU A 219 -7.22 -9.79 33.53
N ILE A 220 -8.26 -10.15 32.76
CA ILE A 220 -9.05 -11.36 33.03
C ILE A 220 -8.16 -12.62 32.98
N PRO A 221 -8.40 -13.63 33.83
CA PRO A 221 -7.57 -14.84 33.91
C PRO A 221 -7.39 -15.55 32.57
N GLU A 222 -8.44 -15.58 31.75
CA GLU A 222 -8.46 -16.19 30.42
C GLU A 222 -7.42 -15.53 29.49
N LEU A 223 -7.38 -14.19 29.48
CA LEU A 223 -6.46 -13.42 28.66
C LEU A 223 -5.01 -13.56 29.17
N GLN A 224 -4.81 -13.57 30.49
CA GLN A 224 -3.49 -13.83 31.07
C GLN A 224 -2.91 -15.18 30.64
N GLY A 225 -3.75 -16.21 30.55
CA GLY A 225 -3.35 -17.54 30.08
C GLY A 225 -2.88 -17.57 28.62
N ARG A 226 -3.30 -16.61 27.81
CA ARG A 226 -2.92 -16.47 26.39
C ARG A 226 -1.68 -15.62 26.15
N PHE A 227 -1.19 -14.90 27.15
CA PHE A 227 0.09 -14.17 27.13
C PHE A 227 1.09 -14.78 28.14
N PRO A 228 1.60 -16.01 27.87
CA PRO A 228 2.51 -16.69 28.80
C PRO A 228 3.92 -16.08 28.81
N LEU A 229 4.36 -15.49 27.69
CA LEU A 229 5.65 -14.82 27.59
C LEU A 229 5.52 -13.39 28.06
N ARG A 230 6.32 -13.01 29.06
CA ARG A 230 6.36 -11.67 29.63
C ARG A 230 7.78 -11.15 29.54
N VAL A 231 7.92 -9.94 29.02
CA VAL A 231 9.18 -9.22 28.91
C VAL A 231 8.96 -7.80 29.39
N GLU A 232 9.92 -7.26 30.12
CA GLU A 232 9.97 -5.87 30.54
C GLU A 232 11.07 -5.17 29.72
N LEU A 233 10.77 -3.97 29.24
CA LEU A 233 11.72 -3.16 28.47
C LEU A 233 12.26 -2.06 29.36
N ASP A 234 13.59 -1.91 29.34
CA ASP A 234 14.26 -0.87 30.11
C ASP A 234 13.96 0.53 29.55
N SER A 235 13.97 1.53 30.44
CA SER A 235 13.91 2.93 30.04
C SER A 235 15.19 3.35 29.31
N LEU A 236 15.04 4.19 28.28
CA LEU A 236 16.15 4.66 27.46
C LEU A 236 17.01 5.70 28.18
N THR A 237 18.33 5.59 28.01
CA THR A 237 19.32 6.55 28.49
C THR A 237 19.77 7.52 27.39
N ALA A 238 20.52 8.59 27.72
CA ALA A 238 21.13 9.44 26.70
C ALA A 238 22.07 8.66 25.76
N ASP A 239 22.80 7.66 26.26
CA ASP A 239 23.64 6.82 25.42
C ASP A 239 22.81 6.00 24.43
N ASP A 240 21.61 5.55 24.82
CA ASP A 240 20.70 4.84 23.92
C ASP A 240 20.11 5.79 22.87
N PHE A 241 19.79 7.03 23.25
CA PHE A 241 19.36 8.06 22.30
C PHE A 241 20.43 8.37 21.25
N LYS A 242 21.70 8.45 21.65
CA LYS A 242 22.82 8.60 20.72
C LYS A 242 22.87 7.46 19.70
N LYS A 243 22.70 6.22 20.16
CA LYS A 243 22.63 5.06 19.27
C LYS A 243 21.43 5.14 18.33
N ILE A 244 20.24 5.49 18.84
CA ILE A 244 19.03 5.66 18.03
C ILE A 244 19.23 6.73 16.93
N LEU A 245 19.97 7.81 17.23
CA LEU A 245 20.26 8.86 16.26
C LEU A 245 21.30 8.47 15.21
N THR A 246 22.06 7.38 15.35
CA THR A 246 23.22 7.08 14.48
C THR A 246 23.24 5.68 13.89
N GLU A 247 22.91 4.65 14.67
CA GLU A 247 23.06 3.24 14.31
C GLU A 247 21.94 2.70 13.41
N PRO A 248 20.63 2.98 13.66
CA PRO A 248 19.56 2.49 12.81
C PRO A 248 19.77 2.85 11.33
N LYS A 249 19.33 1.94 10.44
CA LYS A 249 19.45 2.14 8.98
C LYS A 249 18.85 3.48 8.54
N ASN A 250 17.69 3.80 9.09
CA ASN A 250 16.95 5.05 8.85
C ASN A 250 16.94 5.90 10.12
N ALA A 251 18.09 6.12 10.76
CA ALA A 251 18.19 7.02 11.92
C ALA A 251 17.80 8.47 11.53
N LEU A 252 17.30 9.27 12.48
CA LEU A 252 16.81 10.63 12.20
C LEU A 252 17.86 11.51 11.53
N THR A 253 19.10 11.49 12.01
CA THR A 253 20.20 12.25 11.39
C THR A 253 20.38 11.91 9.91
N LYS A 254 20.30 10.62 9.54
CA LYS A 254 20.37 10.16 8.15
C LYS A 254 19.15 10.60 7.35
N GLN A 255 17.95 10.49 7.92
CA GLN A 255 16.72 10.92 7.26
C GLN A 255 16.79 12.41 6.92
N TYR A 256 17.08 13.28 7.88
CA TYR A 256 17.18 14.72 7.63
C TYR A 256 18.35 15.09 6.70
N SER A 257 19.47 14.37 6.78
CA SER A 257 20.57 14.55 5.83
C SER A 257 20.14 14.22 4.39
N GLU A 258 19.36 13.16 4.18
CA GLU A 258 18.83 12.82 2.84
C GLU A 258 17.70 13.73 2.39
N LEU A 259 16.85 14.20 3.31
CA LEU A 259 15.80 15.17 3.00
C LEU A 259 16.41 16.50 2.53
N LEU A 260 17.38 17.06 3.25
CA LEU A 260 17.97 18.35 2.86
C LEU A 260 18.89 18.26 1.62
N LYS A 261 19.39 17.06 1.30
CA LYS A 261 20.07 16.81 0.03
C LYS A 261 19.17 17.03 -1.19
N THR A 262 17.84 16.95 -1.08
CA THR A 262 16.95 17.24 -2.22
C THR A 262 17.06 18.70 -2.66
N GLU A 263 17.36 19.61 -1.75
CA GLU A 263 17.64 21.04 -2.01
C GLU A 263 19.14 21.31 -2.27
N SER A 264 19.94 20.25 -2.41
CA SER A 264 21.40 20.29 -2.52
C SER A 264 22.11 20.90 -1.29
N VAL A 265 21.48 20.82 -0.11
CA VAL A 265 22.10 21.18 1.18
C VAL A 265 22.70 19.93 1.81
N THR A 266 23.98 19.96 2.19
CA THR A 266 24.63 18.84 2.88
C THR A 266 24.73 19.14 4.37
N ILE A 267 24.14 18.29 5.21
CA ILE A 267 24.30 18.38 6.67
C ILE A 267 25.39 17.43 7.14
N ASP A 268 26.25 17.92 8.03
CA ASP A 268 27.20 17.10 8.77
C ASP A 268 26.95 17.23 10.29
N PHE A 269 26.40 16.16 10.90
CA PHE A 269 26.19 16.10 12.34
C PHE A 269 27.48 15.70 13.05
N LYS A 270 28.10 16.64 13.78
CA LYS A 270 29.26 16.33 14.61
C LYS A 270 28.84 15.46 15.79
N ALA A 271 29.74 14.58 16.25
CA ALA A 271 29.45 13.65 17.35
C ALA A 271 29.00 14.37 18.63
N GLU A 272 29.62 15.51 18.94
CA GLU A 272 29.26 16.38 20.06
C GLU A 272 27.82 16.94 19.96
N ALA A 273 27.32 17.24 18.76
CA ALA A 273 25.94 17.69 18.59
C ALA A 273 24.94 16.58 18.92
N ILE A 274 25.26 15.34 18.54
CA ILE A 274 24.44 14.16 18.83
C ILE A 274 24.41 13.89 20.34
N ASP A 275 25.56 14.03 21.00
CA ASP A 275 25.65 13.90 22.46
C ASP A 275 24.78 14.95 23.16
N THR A 276 24.84 16.21 22.71
CA THR A 276 24.05 17.31 23.25
C THR A 276 22.55 17.11 23.01
N MET A 277 22.12 16.74 21.81
CA MET A 277 20.71 16.42 21.54
C MET A 277 20.20 15.27 22.42
N SER A 278 21.03 14.25 22.64
CA SER A 278 20.67 13.08 23.45
C SER A 278 20.56 13.43 24.94
N ALA A 279 21.48 14.25 25.45
CA ALA A 279 21.45 14.75 26.83
C ALA A 279 20.21 15.62 27.08
N ILE A 280 19.91 16.55 26.16
CA ILE A 280 18.71 17.40 26.25
C ILE A 280 17.44 16.54 26.20
N ALA A 281 17.37 15.54 25.33
CA ALA A 281 16.23 14.63 25.26
C ALA A 281 15.95 13.92 26.59
N GLN A 282 17.02 13.43 27.24
CA GLN A 282 16.91 12.81 28.55
C GLN A 282 16.48 13.81 29.63
N GLU A 283 17.04 15.02 29.63
CA GLU A 283 16.71 16.07 30.58
C GLU A 283 15.23 16.50 30.49
N VAL A 284 14.73 16.71 29.27
CA VAL A 284 13.33 17.11 29.04
C VAL A 284 12.38 15.98 29.45
N ASN A 285 12.70 14.72 29.11
CA ASN A 285 11.92 13.57 29.54
C ASN A 285 11.87 13.41 31.06
N ALA A 286 12.93 13.81 31.78
CA ALA A 286 12.96 13.77 33.24
C ALA A 286 12.21 14.94 33.90
N LYS A 287 12.16 16.12 33.27
CA LYS A 287 11.54 17.33 33.83
C LYS A 287 10.04 17.45 33.55
N VAL A 288 9.58 16.97 32.39
CA VAL A 288 8.21 17.21 31.90
C VAL A 288 7.40 15.91 31.91
N GLU A 289 7.43 15.16 30.81
CA GLU A 289 6.76 13.89 30.63
C GLU A 289 7.69 13.00 29.80
N ASN A 290 7.92 11.78 30.28
CA ASN A 290 8.78 10.85 29.56
C ASN A 290 8.00 10.19 28.42
N ILE A 291 8.17 10.73 27.21
CA ILE A 291 7.61 10.17 25.97
C ILE A 291 8.61 9.24 25.26
N GLY A 292 9.72 8.88 25.93
CA GLY A 292 10.78 8.02 25.41
C GLY A 292 11.52 8.64 24.22
N ALA A 293 11.87 7.79 23.25
CA ALA A 293 12.61 8.20 22.05
C ALA A 293 11.85 9.17 21.14
N ARG A 294 10.51 9.30 21.30
CA ARG A 294 9.71 10.25 20.51
C ARG A 294 10.20 11.69 20.68
N ARG A 295 10.78 12.02 21.84
CA ARG A 295 11.40 13.33 22.14
C ARG A 295 12.48 13.72 21.14
N LEU A 296 13.18 12.74 20.56
CA LEU A 296 14.23 13.02 19.57
C LEU A 296 13.67 13.61 18.27
N HIS A 297 12.41 13.34 17.92
CA HIS A 297 11.78 13.94 16.76
C HIS A 297 11.55 15.44 16.96
N THR A 298 10.93 15.83 18.08
CA THR A 298 10.66 17.24 18.36
C THR A 298 11.95 18.03 18.49
N ILE A 299 12.96 17.47 19.19
CA ILE A 299 14.29 18.08 19.27
C ILE A 299 14.94 18.26 17.89
N MET A 300 14.91 17.22 17.04
CA MET A 300 15.53 17.30 15.71
C MET A 300 14.82 18.32 14.82
N GLU A 301 13.48 18.36 14.86
CA GLU A 301 12.69 19.31 14.09
C GLU A 301 13.01 20.75 14.52
N THR A 302 13.03 21.03 15.82
CA THR A 302 13.37 22.37 16.34
C THR A 302 14.81 22.79 15.99
N VAL A 303 15.77 21.87 16.06
CA VAL A 303 17.17 22.17 15.70
C VAL A 303 17.29 22.52 14.22
N LEU A 304 16.52 21.86 13.36
CA LEU A 304 16.61 22.03 11.91
C LEU A 304 15.55 22.95 11.32
N GLU A 305 14.62 23.49 12.10
CA GLU A 305 13.47 24.27 11.63
C GLU A 305 13.89 25.41 10.69
N GLU A 306 14.77 26.31 11.16
CA GLU A 306 15.27 27.43 10.35
C GLU A 306 16.05 26.94 9.13
N LEU A 307 16.86 25.89 9.29
CA LEU A 307 17.63 25.34 8.18
C LEU A 307 16.72 24.74 7.11
N SER A 308 15.65 24.07 7.52
CA SER A 308 14.69 23.47 6.62
C SER A 308 13.85 24.53 5.92
N PHE A 309 13.62 25.68 6.55
CA PHE A 309 12.90 26.81 5.95
C PHE A 309 13.75 27.54 4.90
N GLU A 310 15.04 27.73 5.16
CA GLU A 310 15.98 28.45 4.26
C GLU A 310 16.73 27.50 3.30
N ALA A 311 16.30 26.26 3.17
CA ALA A 311 17.06 25.22 2.45
C ALA A 311 17.23 25.52 0.95
N ASP A 312 16.23 26.13 0.33
CA ASP A 312 16.24 26.51 -1.09
C ASP A 312 17.23 27.66 -1.38
N GLU A 313 17.39 28.58 -0.43
CA GLU A 313 18.34 29.69 -0.51
C GLU A 313 19.80 29.25 -0.25
N ARG A 314 20.02 28.09 0.38
CA ARG A 314 21.34 27.57 0.80
C ARG A 314 21.87 26.45 -0.09
N SER A 315 21.37 26.35 -1.31
CA SER A 315 21.74 25.28 -2.25
C SER A 315 23.25 25.22 -2.51
N GLY A 316 23.85 24.05 -2.30
CA GLY A 316 25.28 23.79 -2.47
C GLY A 316 26.12 24.03 -1.21
N GLU A 317 25.52 24.50 -0.11
CA GLU A 317 26.22 24.66 1.17
C GLU A 317 26.38 23.33 1.91
N THR A 318 27.47 23.26 2.69
CA THR A 318 27.67 22.20 3.69
C THR A 318 27.57 22.83 5.07
N ILE A 319 26.62 22.34 5.87
CA ILE A 319 26.27 22.93 7.16
C ILE A 319 26.62 21.94 8.25
N GLU A 320 27.54 22.37 9.12
CA GLU A 320 28.00 21.58 10.24
C GLU A 320 27.11 21.84 11.47
N ILE A 321 26.44 20.80 11.95
CA ILE A 321 25.66 20.85 13.18
C ILE A 321 26.60 20.52 14.34
N THR A 322 26.92 21.55 15.13
CA THR A 322 27.83 21.48 16.30
C THR A 322 27.04 21.53 17.60
N SER A 323 27.68 21.23 18.75
CA SER A 323 27.02 21.34 20.06
C SER A 323 26.44 22.73 20.29
N ARG A 324 27.21 23.77 19.94
CA ARG A 324 26.77 25.17 20.07
C ARG A 324 25.54 25.46 19.22
N TYR A 325 25.50 24.96 17.99
CA TYR A 325 24.33 25.11 17.12
C TYR A 325 23.07 24.51 17.76
N VAL A 326 23.19 23.34 18.37
CA VAL A 326 22.07 22.68 19.08
C VAL A 326 21.66 23.48 20.32
N GLU A 327 22.61 23.93 21.13
CA GLU A 327 22.36 24.72 22.34
C GLU A 327 21.65 26.03 22.00
N ASP A 328 22.15 26.80 21.04
CA ASP A 328 21.59 28.10 20.65
C ASP A 328 20.12 27.99 20.21
N ARG A 329 19.70 26.85 19.63
CA ARG A 329 18.31 26.60 19.20
C ARG A 329 17.40 26.06 20.29
N LEU A 330 17.94 25.32 21.25
CA LEU A 330 17.16 24.66 22.30
C LEU A 330 17.20 25.40 23.64
N GLU A 331 18.09 26.37 23.83
CA GLU A 331 18.33 27.05 25.11
C GLU A 331 17.06 27.72 25.68
N SER A 332 16.30 28.42 24.84
CA SER A 332 15.07 29.10 25.25
C SER A 332 13.96 28.13 25.65
N ILE A 333 13.94 26.95 25.03
CA ILE A 333 12.88 25.97 25.19
C ILE A 333 13.12 25.09 26.41
N VAL A 334 14.36 24.64 26.64
CA VAL A 334 14.72 23.76 27.77
C VAL A 334 14.65 24.50 29.12
N LYS A 335 14.87 25.82 29.13
CA LYS A 335 14.80 26.65 30.35
C LYS A 335 13.36 26.91 30.80
N ASP A 336 12.41 26.93 29.88
CA ASP A 336 11.00 27.18 30.16
C ASP A 336 10.20 25.87 30.13
N GLN A 337 9.79 25.40 31.31
CA GLN A 337 9.02 24.16 31.44
C GLN A 337 7.65 24.24 30.77
N ASP A 338 7.05 25.42 30.68
CA ASP A 338 5.76 25.59 30.02
C ASP A 338 5.96 25.56 28.50
N LEU A 339 6.98 26.25 27.99
CA LEU A 339 7.33 26.21 26.58
C LEU A 339 7.72 24.79 26.11
N SER A 340 8.51 24.07 26.93
CA SER A 340 8.86 22.67 26.70
C SER A 340 7.66 21.73 26.61
N LYS A 341 6.51 22.02 27.24
CA LYS A 341 5.29 21.20 27.10
C LYS A 341 4.55 21.41 25.78
N TYR A 342 4.72 22.57 25.17
CA TYR A 342 4.01 22.94 23.95
C TYR A 342 4.84 22.70 22.69
N ILE A 343 6.17 22.87 22.77
CA ILE A 343 7.07 22.82 21.62
C ILE A 343 7.82 21.48 21.53
N LEU A 344 8.27 20.93 22.66
CA LEU A 344 9.03 19.68 22.69
C LEU A 344 8.16 18.51 23.12
#